data_AF-M6KCX7-F1
#
_entry.id   AF-M6KCX7-F1
#
_cell.length_a   1.000
_cell.length_b   1.000
_cell.length_c   1.000
_cell.angle_alpha   90.00
_cell.angle_beta   90.00
_cell.angle_gamma   90.00
#
_symmetry.space_group_name_H-M   'P 1'
#
loop_
_entity.id
_entity.type
_entity.pdbx_description
1 polymer ?
#
loop_
_entity_poly.entity_id
_entity_poly.type
_entity_poly.pdbx_seq_one_letter_code
_entity_poly.pdbx_strand_id
1 'polypeptide(L)'
;MNLLQKFILSSGNIQIVSLDTQAKLSILRDDRLAFGMGTKFRKFLGIHSKLQVQNVKKVVLQGELHSNALAAFCFLFYNFGYQIRSIAYTRDPKRVTANSIFVKWNSHELEIVSSRDEWKKKIQILSEFLPGLQDVFSKTDIKKDIILRPILIPEYGMSLNAAEGLNSLWSQIQISEYDRLVVDLGSGLTFLSAKKYFGNSIPIYGVNIGFPKKKMLDWLEQKKSLLGFSEVKIEVEKILEISNLGGFGSKNDIILEYCNSFYRKIKFLWSLFILVNLCM
;
A
#
# COMPACT_ATOMS: atom_id res chain seq x y z
N MET A 1 1.81 28.31 -0.83
CA MET A 1 1.52 26.86 -0.72
C MET A 1 2.68 26.10 -1.35
N ASN A 2 3.48 25.35 -0.60
CA ASN A 2 4.62 24.61 -1.17
C ASN A 2 4.11 23.44 -2.07
N LEU A 3 4.98 22.91 -2.93
CA LEU A 3 4.66 21.76 -3.80
C LEU A 3 4.11 20.56 -3.00
N LEU A 4 4.63 20.35 -1.79
CA LEU A 4 4.17 19.31 -0.88
C LEU A 4 2.70 19.47 -0.47
N GLN A 5 2.28 20.68 -0.11
CA GLN A 5 0.90 21.00 0.20
C GLN A 5 0.00 20.83 -1.03
N LYS A 6 0.47 21.18 -2.24
CA LYS A 6 -0.29 20.89 -3.49
C LYS A 6 -0.48 19.40 -3.73
N PHE A 7 0.51 18.55 -3.43
CA PHE A 7 0.42 17.10 -3.57
C PHE A 7 -0.39 16.42 -2.46
N ILE A 8 -0.32 16.94 -1.22
CA ILE A 8 -1.12 16.47 -0.09
C ILE A 8 -2.60 16.83 -0.31
N LEU A 9 -2.87 18.02 -0.85
CA LEU A 9 -4.21 18.56 -1.08
C LEU A 9 -4.77 18.27 -2.47
N SER A 10 -4.00 17.65 -3.39
CA SER A 10 -4.58 17.18 -4.64
C SER A 10 -5.54 16.05 -4.30
N SER A 11 -6.83 16.39 -4.25
CA SER A 11 -7.91 15.44 -4.12
C SER A 11 -7.78 14.42 -5.24
N GLY A 12 -7.91 13.13 -4.91
CA GLY A 12 -8.15 12.16 -5.97
C GLY A 12 -9.45 12.56 -6.67
N ASN A 13 -9.42 12.81 -7.98
CA ASN A 13 -10.66 13.12 -8.69
C ASN A 13 -11.53 11.86 -8.69
N ILE A 14 -12.79 11.98 -8.28
CA ILE A 14 -13.76 10.90 -8.43
C ILE A 14 -14.27 10.94 -9.87
N GLN A 15 -14.10 9.84 -10.59
CA GLN A 15 -14.57 9.67 -11.96
C GLN A 15 -15.78 8.75 -11.96
N ILE A 16 -16.92 9.27 -12.41
CA ILE A 16 -18.12 8.46 -12.60
C ILE A 16 -17.99 7.67 -13.91
N VAL A 17 -18.19 6.37 -13.83
CA VAL A 17 -18.23 5.44 -14.94
C VAL A 17 -19.64 4.87 -15.01
N SER A 18 -20.34 5.19 -16.09
CA SER A 18 -21.61 4.52 -16.41
C SER A 18 -21.29 3.12 -16.91
N LEU A 19 -21.86 2.12 -16.26
CA LEU A 19 -21.87 0.76 -16.77
C LEU A 19 -23.12 0.56 -17.62
N ASP A 20 -23.15 -0.48 -18.45
CA ASP A 20 -24.33 -0.88 -19.25
C ASP A 20 -25.46 -1.47 -18.37
N THR A 21 -25.42 -1.19 -17.06
CA THR A 21 -26.33 -1.67 -16.02
C THR A 21 -26.94 -0.47 -15.29
N GLN A 22 -27.98 -0.69 -14.47
CA GLN A 22 -28.54 0.38 -13.61
C GLN A 22 -27.57 0.84 -12.50
N ALA A 23 -26.44 0.14 -12.34
CA ALA A 23 -25.38 0.44 -11.39
C ALA A 23 -24.44 1.56 -11.87
N LYS A 24 -24.09 2.48 -10.96
CA LYS A 24 -23.08 3.53 -11.18
C LYS A 24 -21.74 3.15 -10.52
N LEU A 25 -20.63 3.19 -11.26
CA LEU A 25 -19.30 2.96 -10.70
C LEU A 25 -18.61 4.31 -10.49
N SER A 26 -18.05 4.57 -9.30
CA SER A 26 -17.38 5.85 -8.99
C SER A 26 -15.93 5.63 -8.59
N ILE A 27 -14.99 5.89 -9.49
CA ILE A 27 -13.59 5.55 -9.26
C ILE A 27 -12.84 6.74 -8.65
N LEU A 28 -12.36 6.60 -7.42
CA LEU A 28 -11.45 7.57 -6.82
C LEU A 28 -10.05 7.40 -7.41
N ARG A 29 -9.59 8.41 -8.18
CA ARG A 29 -8.36 8.36 -8.99
C ARG A 29 -7.10 8.66 -8.19
N ASP A 30 -6.87 7.90 -7.12
CA ASP A 30 -5.67 8.04 -6.30
C ASP A 30 -4.40 7.66 -7.10
N ASP A 31 -4.54 6.81 -8.14
CA ASP A 31 -3.48 6.45 -9.09
C ASP A 31 -2.74 7.65 -9.71
N ARG A 32 -3.38 8.81 -9.81
CA ARG A 32 -2.77 10.01 -10.41
C ARG A 32 -1.82 10.74 -9.48
N LEU A 33 -1.73 10.33 -8.21
CA LEU A 33 -0.88 10.98 -7.23
C LEU A 33 0.59 10.62 -7.40
N ALA A 34 1.43 11.64 -7.22
CA ALA A 34 2.89 11.53 -7.14
C ALA A 34 3.49 10.66 -8.27
N PHE A 35 3.17 11.00 -9.53
CA PHE A 35 3.67 10.29 -10.71
C PHE A 35 3.27 8.80 -10.78
N GLY A 36 2.04 8.45 -10.37
CA GLY A 36 1.56 7.07 -10.48
C GLY A 36 1.74 6.22 -9.22
N MET A 37 2.32 6.78 -8.14
CA MET A 37 2.61 6.03 -6.91
C MET A 37 1.35 5.72 -6.09
N GLY A 38 0.28 6.47 -6.33
CA GLY A 38 -1.04 6.24 -5.76
C GLY A 38 -1.06 6.23 -4.24
N THR A 39 -1.82 5.30 -3.66
CA THR A 39 -1.97 5.16 -2.19
C THR A 39 -0.67 4.97 -1.43
N LYS A 40 0.42 4.55 -2.10
CA LYS A 40 1.75 4.46 -1.47
C LYS A 40 2.29 5.82 -1.09
N PHE A 41 1.94 6.87 -1.84
CA PHE A 41 2.30 8.24 -1.48
C PHE A 41 1.68 8.65 -0.15
N ARG A 42 0.39 8.37 0.06
CA ARG A 42 -0.29 8.67 1.32
C ARG A 42 0.30 7.90 2.51
N LYS A 43 0.60 6.62 2.32
CA LYS A 43 1.31 5.79 3.32
C LYS A 43 2.67 6.37 3.65
N PHE A 44 3.43 6.77 2.62
CA PHE A 44 4.72 7.41 2.77
C PHE A 44 4.60 8.71 3.57
N LEU A 45 3.63 9.58 3.28
CA LEU A 45 3.46 10.85 4.00
C LEU A 45 3.25 10.66 5.50
N GLY A 46 2.45 9.67 5.89
CA GLY A 46 2.27 9.32 7.30
C GLY A 46 3.57 8.87 7.96
N ILE A 47 4.33 7.97 7.32
CA ILE A 47 5.66 7.55 7.79
C ILE A 47 6.63 8.74 7.85
N HIS A 48 6.70 9.53 6.77
CA HIS A 48 7.58 10.69 6.62
C HIS A 48 7.35 11.70 7.74
N SER A 49 6.09 12.02 8.08
CA SER A 49 5.75 12.93 9.17
C SER A 49 6.35 12.46 10.50
N LYS A 50 6.26 11.16 10.81
CA LYS A 50 6.86 10.60 12.04
C LYS A 50 8.39 10.69 12.02
N LEU A 51 9.00 10.36 10.89
CA LEU A 51 10.46 10.41 10.73
C LEU A 51 11.01 11.85 10.81
N GLN A 52 10.27 12.84 10.31
CA GLN A 52 10.65 14.26 10.42
C GLN A 52 10.71 14.73 11.88
N VAL A 53 9.68 14.39 12.67
CA VAL A 53 9.65 14.71 14.11
C VAL A 53 10.84 14.10 14.85
N GLN A 54 11.27 12.91 14.42
CA GLN A 54 12.41 12.19 14.99
C GLN A 54 13.77 12.60 14.38
N ASN A 55 13.78 13.56 13.45
CA ASN A 55 14.95 14.00 12.69
C ASN A 55 15.73 12.84 12.01
N VAL A 56 15.00 11.81 11.56
CA VAL A 56 15.59 10.65 10.89
C VAL A 56 15.89 10.99 9.45
N LYS A 57 17.12 10.68 9.02
CA LYS A 57 17.59 10.91 7.63
C LYS A 57 17.99 9.64 6.89
N LYS A 58 18.10 8.51 7.60
CA LYS A 58 18.52 7.23 7.02
C LYS A 58 17.44 6.18 7.22
N VAL A 59 17.08 5.48 6.16
CA VAL A 59 16.08 4.41 6.20
C VAL A 59 16.59 3.15 5.53
N VAL A 60 16.13 2.01 6.05
CA VAL A 60 16.24 0.72 5.38
C VAL A 60 14.88 0.35 4.80
N LEU A 61 14.83 0.08 3.51
CA LEU A 61 13.63 -0.37 2.80
C LEU A 61 13.74 -1.86 2.49
N GLN A 62 12.61 -2.56 2.46
CA GLN A 62 12.56 -4.01 2.26
C GLN A 62 11.36 -4.45 1.43
N GLY A 63 11.52 -5.56 0.71
CA GLY A 63 10.42 -6.24 0.01
C GLY A 63 10.87 -6.96 -1.25
N GLU A 64 9.89 -7.31 -2.07
CA GLU A 64 10.14 -7.94 -3.37
C GLU A 64 10.60 -6.88 -4.40
N LEU A 65 11.65 -7.19 -5.17
CA LEU A 65 12.34 -6.26 -6.08
C LEU A 65 11.41 -5.69 -7.16
N HIS A 66 10.46 -6.48 -7.64
CA HIS A 66 9.50 -6.11 -8.67
C HIS A 66 8.20 -5.52 -8.10
N SER A 67 8.10 -5.31 -6.79
CA SER A 67 6.86 -4.86 -6.14
C SER A 67 6.62 -3.36 -6.30
N ASN A 68 5.36 -2.98 -6.49
CA ASN A 68 4.93 -1.58 -6.50
C ASN A 68 5.24 -0.87 -5.18
N ALA A 69 5.30 -1.59 -4.05
CA ALA A 69 5.54 -0.98 -2.75
C ALA A 69 6.99 -0.56 -2.56
N LEU A 70 7.94 -1.46 -2.83
CA LEU A 70 9.36 -1.16 -2.68
C LEU A 70 9.77 -0.06 -3.66
N ALA A 71 9.37 -0.17 -4.94
CA ALA A 71 9.65 0.84 -5.95
C ALA A 71 9.12 2.23 -5.56
N ALA A 72 7.86 2.32 -5.12
CA ALA A 72 7.26 3.59 -4.71
C ALA A 72 7.99 4.19 -3.50
N PHE A 73 8.33 3.39 -2.50
CA PHE A 73 9.03 3.89 -1.33
C PHE A 73 10.46 4.30 -1.64
N CYS A 74 11.23 3.54 -2.43
CA CYS A 74 12.57 3.98 -2.84
C CYS A 74 12.49 5.36 -3.51
N PHE A 75 11.59 5.50 -4.49
CA PHE A 75 11.40 6.78 -5.19
C PHE A 75 11.01 7.92 -4.24
N LEU A 76 10.01 7.72 -3.39
CA LEU A 76 9.50 8.77 -2.51
C LEU A 76 10.52 9.17 -1.43
N PHE A 77 11.13 8.20 -0.76
CA PHE A 77 12.18 8.51 0.22
C PHE A 77 13.36 9.22 -0.43
N TYR A 78 13.75 8.84 -1.64
CA TYR A 78 14.90 9.43 -2.34
C TYR A 78 14.64 10.90 -2.66
N ASN A 79 13.48 11.18 -3.26
CA ASN A 79 13.07 12.54 -3.62
C ASN A 79 12.84 13.46 -2.42
N PHE A 80 12.63 12.87 -1.23
CA PHE A 80 12.49 13.62 0.03
C PHE A 80 13.79 13.74 0.83
N GLY A 81 14.93 13.37 0.21
CA GLY A 81 16.26 13.62 0.76
C GLY A 81 16.69 12.62 1.84
N TYR A 82 16.13 11.40 1.87
CA TYR A 82 16.60 10.35 2.75
C TYR A 82 17.76 9.56 2.13
N GLN A 83 18.73 9.17 2.95
CA GLN A 83 19.69 8.13 2.59
C GLN A 83 19.02 6.76 2.70
N ILE A 84 19.14 5.93 1.66
CA ILE A 84 18.36 4.70 1.50
C ILE A 84 19.29 3.51 1.31
N ARG A 85 19.14 2.53 2.21
CA ARG A 85 19.59 1.16 1.98
C ARG A 85 18.39 0.28 1.67
N SER A 86 18.41 -0.48 0.59
CA SER A 86 17.35 -1.39 0.20
C SER A 86 17.81 -2.84 0.31
N ILE A 87 17.00 -3.69 0.96
CA ILE A 87 17.20 -5.14 1.03
C ILE A 87 16.03 -5.80 0.31
N ALA A 88 16.26 -6.20 -0.94
CA ALA A 88 15.25 -6.74 -1.82
C ALA A 88 15.43 -8.24 -2.02
N TYR A 89 14.34 -8.95 -2.33
CA TYR A 89 14.39 -10.31 -2.84
C TYR A 89 13.78 -10.43 -4.23
N THR A 90 14.28 -11.36 -5.03
CA THR A 90 13.64 -11.76 -6.28
C THR A 90 13.90 -13.23 -6.54
N ARG A 91 12.91 -13.93 -7.10
CA ARG A 91 13.06 -15.32 -7.58
C ARG A 91 13.67 -15.39 -8.97
N ASP A 92 13.62 -14.28 -9.71
CA ASP A 92 14.15 -14.17 -11.06
C ASP A 92 15.03 -12.92 -11.16
N PRO A 93 16.35 -13.04 -10.92
CA PRO A 93 17.26 -11.90 -10.97
C PRO A 93 17.46 -11.36 -12.38
N LYS A 94 17.09 -12.13 -13.42
CA LYS A 94 17.20 -11.70 -14.83
C LYS A 94 15.99 -10.87 -15.27
N ARG A 95 14.85 -10.99 -14.57
CA ARG A 95 13.66 -10.20 -14.84
C ARG A 95 13.98 -8.71 -14.67
N VAL A 96 13.62 -7.92 -15.68
CA VAL A 96 13.68 -6.46 -15.62
C VAL A 96 12.26 -5.90 -15.74
N THR A 97 11.90 -5.04 -14.80
CA THR A 97 10.62 -4.34 -14.72
C THR A 97 10.85 -2.87 -14.41
N ALA A 98 9.86 -2.01 -14.70
CA ALA A 98 9.91 -0.61 -14.28
C ALA A 98 10.16 -0.49 -12.76
N ASN A 99 9.47 -1.29 -11.95
CA ASN A 99 9.66 -1.31 -10.49
C ASN A 99 11.10 -1.63 -10.07
N SER A 100 11.70 -2.68 -10.63
CA SER A 100 13.09 -3.03 -10.32
C SER A 100 14.09 -1.95 -10.76
N ILE A 101 13.80 -1.21 -11.84
CA ILE A 101 14.62 -0.08 -12.28
C ILE A 101 14.50 1.05 -11.25
N PHE A 102 13.29 1.39 -10.82
CA PHE A 102 13.04 2.40 -9.79
C PHE A 102 13.77 2.07 -8.48
N VAL A 103 13.71 0.81 -8.02
CA VAL A 103 14.44 0.38 -6.84
C VAL A 103 15.95 0.57 -7.01
N LYS A 104 16.51 0.15 -8.14
CA LYS A 104 17.96 0.27 -8.42
C LYS A 104 18.43 1.73 -8.48
N TRP A 105 17.67 2.61 -9.13
CA TRP A 105 18.04 4.02 -9.29
C TRP A 105 17.86 4.86 -8.03
N ASN A 106 16.92 4.49 -7.14
CA ASN A 106 16.58 5.29 -5.97
C ASN A 106 17.07 4.67 -4.64
N SER A 107 18.00 3.72 -4.71
CA SER A 107 18.68 3.15 -3.54
C SER A 107 20.13 3.60 -3.55
N HIS A 108 20.63 4.12 -2.44
CA HIS A 108 22.06 4.47 -2.31
C HIS A 108 22.90 3.20 -2.08
N GLU A 109 22.33 2.26 -1.35
CA GLU A 109 22.85 0.90 -1.18
C GLU A 109 21.73 -0.08 -1.53
N LEU A 110 22.02 -1.10 -2.35
CA LEU A 110 21.05 -2.12 -2.71
C LEU A 110 21.66 -3.50 -2.56
N GLU A 111 20.98 -4.32 -1.77
CA GLU A 111 21.29 -5.73 -1.60
C GLU A 111 20.12 -6.56 -2.13
N ILE A 112 20.43 -7.54 -2.98
CA ILE A 112 19.43 -8.42 -3.60
C ILE A 112 19.75 -9.85 -3.22
N VAL A 113 18.78 -10.53 -2.62
CA VAL A 113 18.86 -11.96 -2.30
C VAL A 113 17.94 -12.79 -3.18
N SER A 114 18.25 -14.08 -3.30
CA SER A 114 17.64 -14.99 -4.28
C SER A 114 16.29 -15.57 -3.85
N SER A 115 15.94 -15.43 -2.56
CA SER A 115 14.72 -16.04 -2.02
C SER A 115 14.07 -15.19 -0.93
N ARG A 116 12.76 -15.38 -0.78
CA ARG A 116 11.98 -14.75 0.29
C ARG A 116 12.44 -15.22 1.68
N ASP A 117 12.89 -16.46 1.82
CA ASP A 117 13.27 -17.02 3.11
C ASP A 117 14.63 -16.49 3.58
N GLU A 118 15.60 -16.40 2.66
CA GLU A 118 16.88 -15.72 2.89
C GLU A 118 16.65 -14.25 3.30
N TRP A 119 15.78 -13.55 2.56
CA TRP A 119 15.38 -12.19 2.90
C TRP A 119 14.77 -12.07 4.29
N LYS A 120 13.81 -12.94 4.65
CA LYS A 120 13.19 -12.93 5.98
C LYS A 120 14.21 -13.11 7.10
N LYS A 121 15.13 -14.09 6.96
CA LYS A 121 16.20 -14.32 7.94
C LYS A 121 17.05 -13.07 8.12
N LYS A 122 17.40 -12.41 7.01
CA LYS A 122 18.20 -11.21 7.02
C LYS A 122 17.51 -10.03 7.67
N ILE A 123 16.22 -9.84 7.38
CA ILE A 123 15.39 -8.80 8.01
C ILE A 123 15.23 -9.07 9.51
N GLN A 124 15.05 -10.32 9.93
CA GLN A 124 14.97 -10.70 11.34
C GLN A 124 16.25 -10.33 12.09
N ILE A 125 17.41 -10.77 11.59
CA ILE A 125 18.72 -10.42 12.15
C ILE A 125 18.87 -8.90 12.22
N LEU A 126 18.58 -8.18 11.12
CA LEU A 126 18.69 -6.73 11.09
C LEU A 126 17.76 -6.04 12.11
N SER A 127 16.56 -6.58 12.34
CA SER A 127 15.61 -6.03 13.30
C SER A 127 16.05 -6.19 14.76
N GLU A 128 16.87 -7.20 15.07
CA GLU A 128 17.49 -7.37 16.40
C GLU A 128 18.59 -6.31 16.64
N PHE A 129 19.34 -5.95 15.60
CA PHE A 129 20.43 -4.95 15.68
C PHE A 129 19.98 -3.49 15.48
N LEU A 130 18.80 -3.27 14.91
CA LEU A 130 18.15 -1.96 14.79
C LEU A 130 16.99 -1.87 15.79
N PRO A 131 17.26 -1.68 17.10
CA PRO A 131 16.19 -1.48 18.07
C PRO A 131 15.41 -0.22 17.69
N GLY A 132 14.10 -0.38 17.52
CA GLY A 132 13.19 0.71 17.15
C GLY A 132 12.06 0.30 16.20
N LEU A 133 12.09 -0.89 15.61
CA LEU A 133 11.04 -1.31 14.66
C LEU A 133 9.65 -1.48 15.29
N GLN A 134 9.60 -1.90 16.56
CA GLN A 134 8.35 -1.95 17.33
C GLN A 134 8.10 -0.59 18.00
N ASP A 135 9.02 -0.10 18.85
CA ASP A 135 8.83 1.14 19.63
C ASP A 135 8.61 2.44 18.82
N VAL A 136 9.25 2.62 17.66
CA VAL A 136 9.06 3.84 16.84
C VAL A 136 7.63 3.97 16.32
N PHE A 137 7.00 2.83 16.05
CA PHE A 137 5.66 2.72 15.47
C PHE A 137 4.60 2.27 16.50
N SER A 138 5.01 2.01 17.76
CA SER A 138 4.16 1.72 18.90
C SER A 138 4.36 2.74 20.04
N LYS A 139 3.74 3.92 19.89
CA LYS A 139 3.35 4.86 20.96
C LYS A 139 4.38 5.48 21.92
N THR A 140 5.67 5.15 21.93
CA THR A 140 6.58 5.71 22.97
C THR A 140 7.56 6.77 22.45
N ASP A 141 7.81 7.78 23.30
CA ASP A 141 8.76 8.87 23.10
C ASP A 141 10.20 8.35 23.15
N ILE A 142 10.99 8.73 22.14
CA ILE A 142 12.34 8.19 21.93
C ILE A 142 13.40 9.16 22.48
N LYS A 143 14.37 8.61 23.23
CA LYS A 143 15.58 9.30 23.69
C LYS A 143 16.45 9.77 22.52
N LYS A 144 17.06 10.96 22.66
CA LYS A 144 17.83 11.70 21.64
C LYS A 144 19.01 10.95 20.99
N ASP A 145 19.45 9.80 21.49
CA ASP A 145 20.61 9.06 20.96
C ASP A 145 20.32 8.18 19.74
N ILE A 146 19.06 8.06 19.29
CA ILE A 146 18.68 7.28 18.08
C ILE A 146 18.91 8.05 16.76
N ILE A 147 19.23 9.35 16.82
CA ILE A 147 19.29 10.27 15.66
C ILE A 147 20.23 9.82 14.53
N LEU A 148 21.17 8.91 14.77
CA LEU A 148 22.13 8.42 13.77
C LEU A 148 21.84 7.02 13.20
N ARG A 149 20.90 6.25 13.77
CA ARG A 149 20.64 4.87 13.32
C ARG A 149 19.60 4.84 12.20
N PRO A 150 19.81 4.03 11.15
CA PRO A 150 18.81 3.90 10.10
C PRO A 150 17.56 3.20 10.63
N ILE A 151 16.38 3.66 10.21
CA ILE A 151 15.10 3.04 10.58
C ILE A 151 14.66 2.07 9.50
N LEU A 152 14.37 0.82 9.88
CA LEU A 152 13.80 -0.18 8.99
C LEU A 152 12.30 0.07 8.81
N ILE A 153 11.90 0.35 7.57
CA ILE A 153 10.49 0.51 7.20
C ILE A 153 9.87 -0.87 7.00
N PRO A 154 8.69 -1.17 7.59
CA PRO A 154 8.02 -2.45 7.39
C PRO A 154 7.68 -2.71 5.92
N GLU A 155 7.70 -3.99 5.52
CA GLU A 155 7.27 -4.41 4.17
C GLU A 155 5.88 -3.83 3.84
N TYR A 156 5.72 -3.32 2.62
CA TYR A 156 4.51 -2.62 2.15
C TYR A 156 4.12 -1.34 2.91
N GLY A 157 4.96 -0.89 3.84
CA GLY A 157 4.64 0.19 4.77
C GLY A 157 3.61 -0.23 5.80
N MET A 158 3.60 -1.50 6.21
CA MET A 158 2.65 -2.02 7.19
C MET A 158 2.94 -1.46 8.59
N SER A 159 2.56 -0.21 8.84
CA SER A 159 2.73 0.49 10.12
C SER A 159 1.52 1.37 10.45
N LEU A 160 1.40 1.75 11.73
CA LEU A 160 0.35 2.65 12.20
C LEU A 160 0.41 4.00 11.47
N ASN A 161 1.60 4.61 11.35
CA ASN A 161 1.73 5.91 10.69
C ASN A 161 1.36 5.85 9.21
N ALA A 162 1.64 4.74 8.52
CA ALA A 162 1.17 4.57 7.15
C ALA A 162 -0.36 4.46 7.07
N ALA A 163 -1.00 3.83 8.06
CA ALA A 163 -2.46 3.80 8.17
C ALA A 163 -3.04 5.21 8.43
N GLU A 164 -2.42 5.98 9.32
CA GLU A 164 -2.80 7.38 9.61
C GLU A 164 -2.67 8.27 8.36
N GLY A 165 -1.62 8.07 7.55
CA GLY A 165 -1.45 8.76 6.28
C GLY A 165 -2.62 8.54 5.31
N LEU A 166 -3.30 7.38 5.39
CA LEU A 166 -4.49 7.08 4.59
C LEU A 166 -5.76 7.79 5.08
N ASN A 167 -5.79 8.40 6.27
CA ASN A 167 -6.94 9.22 6.69
C ASN A 167 -7.18 10.39 5.71
N SER A 168 -6.12 10.90 5.09
CA SER A 168 -6.23 11.88 4.01
C SER A 168 -7.03 11.36 2.81
N LEU A 169 -6.98 10.06 2.51
CA LEU A 169 -7.79 9.43 1.47
C LEU A 169 -9.26 9.36 1.90
N TRP A 170 -9.49 8.85 3.11
CA TRP A 170 -10.82 8.55 3.62
C TRP A 170 -11.65 9.80 3.88
N SER A 171 -11.02 10.87 4.38
CA SER A 171 -11.67 12.17 4.60
C SER A 171 -12.20 12.85 3.33
N GLN A 172 -11.75 12.45 2.14
CA GLN A 172 -12.24 12.99 0.87
C GLN A 172 -13.54 12.32 0.40
N ILE A 173 -13.94 11.20 1.00
CA ILE A 173 -15.08 10.41 0.54
C ILE A 173 -16.33 10.82 1.32
N GLN A 174 -17.31 11.43 0.63
CA GLN A 174 -18.63 11.66 1.18
C GLN A 174 -19.45 10.37 1.14
N ILE A 175 -19.35 9.56 2.21
CA ILE A 175 -19.96 8.22 2.24
C ILE A 175 -21.49 8.22 2.10
N SER A 176 -22.17 9.35 2.35
CA SER A 176 -23.62 9.49 2.12
C SER A 176 -24.02 9.41 0.64
N GLU A 177 -23.06 9.58 -0.28
CA GLU A 177 -23.29 9.47 -1.73
C GLU A 177 -23.16 8.02 -2.24
N TYR A 178 -22.80 7.07 -1.37
CA TYR A 178 -22.38 5.74 -1.78
C TYR A 178 -22.95 4.62 -0.90
N ASP A 179 -23.34 3.50 -1.53
CA ASP A 179 -23.88 2.35 -0.79
C ASP A 179 -22.79 1.46 -0.17
N ARG A 180 -21.60 1.43 -0.77
CA ARG A 180 -20.49 0.56 -0.35
C ARG A 180 -19.14 1.00 -0.93
N LEU A 181 -18.07 0.81 -0.18
CA LEU A 181 -16.69 0.92 -0.68
C LEU A 181 -16.17 -0.44 -1.15
N VAL A 182 -15.35 -0.44 -2.19
CA VAL A 182 -14.64 -1.64 -2.69
C VAL A 182 -13.17 -1.29 -2.80
N VAL A 183 -12.27 -2.12 -2.26
CA VAL A 183 -10.83 -1.87 -2.29
C VAL A 183 -10.04 -3.11 -2.66
N ASP A 184 -8.91 -2.94 -3.35
CA ASP A 184 -8.01 -4.04 -3.64
C ASP A 184 -7.26 -4.53 -2.39
N LEU A 185 -7.27 -5.85 -2.20
CA LEU A 185 -6.58 -6.55 -1.12
C LEU A 185 -5.29 -7.19 -1.61
N GLY A 186 -4.23 -6.37 -1.60
CA GLY A 186 -2.84 -6.84 -1.69
C GLY A 186 -2.27 -7.11 -0.30
N SER A 187 -1.56 -6.14 0.28
CA SER A 187 -1.01 -6.28 1.64
C SER A 187 -2.04 -6.08 2.76
N GLY A 188 -3.22 -5.53 2.47
CA GLY A 188 -4.33 -5.37 3.41
C GLY A 188 -4.39 -4.05 4.19
N LEU A 189 -3.30 -3.26 4.24
CA LEU A 189 -3.27 -2.03 5.04
C LEU A 189 -4.36 -1.01 4.65
N THR A 190 -4.59 -0.86 3.35
CA THR A 190 -5.60 0.08 2.83
C THR A 190 -7.00 -0.31 3.32
N PHE A 191 -7.38 -1.58 3.18
CA PHE A 191 -8.65 -2.10 3.70
C PHE A 191 -8.78 -1.96 5.22
N LEU A 192 -7.75 -2.37 5.98
CA LEU A 192 -7.78 -2.27 7.45
C LEU A 192 -7.92 -0.81 7.92
N SER A 193 -7.23 0.13 7.26
CA SER A 193 -7.37 1.55 7.58
C SER A 193 -8.76 2.10 7.25
N ALA A 194 -9.39 1.66 6.15
CA ALA A 194 -10.75 2.07 5.81
C ALA A 194 -11.76 1.53 6.82
N LYS A 195 -11.64 0.25 7.21
CA LYS A 195 -12.47 -0.37 8.26
C LYS A 195 -12.29 0.33 9.61
N LYS A 196 -11.07 0.74 9.96
CA LYS A 196 -10.82 1.54 11.17
C LYS A 196 -11.45 2.93 11.08
N TYR A 197 -11.32 3.60 9.94
CA TYR A 197 -11.77 4.98 9.77
C TYR A 197 -13.30 5.10 9.75
N PHE A 198 -13.98 4.26 8.96
CA PHE A 198 -15.44 4.34 8.78
C PHE A 198 -16.22 3.47 9.76
N GLY A 199 -15.58 2.47 10.40
CA GLY A 199 -16.25 1.51 11.26
C GLY A 199 -17.37 0.78 10.52
N ASN A 200 -18.61 0.99 11.00
CA ASN A 200 -19.83 0.40 10.42
C ASN A 200 -20.66 1.41 9.61
N SER A 201 -20.14 2.61 9.35
CA SER A 201 -20.89 3.69 8.68
C SER A 201 -21.17 3.41 7.19
N ILE A 202 -20.38 2.54 6.58
CA ILE A 202 -20.56 2.08 5.19
C ILE A 202 -20.01 0.66 5.04
N PRO A 203 -20.66 -0.23 4.28
CA PRO A 203 -20.08 -1.52 3.89
C PRO A 203 -18.76 -1.34 3.12
N ILE A 204 -17.73 -2.11 3.50
CA ILE A 204 -16.42 -2.09 2.83
C ILE A 204 -16.07 -3.50 2.38
N TYR A 205 -15.93 -3.69 1.07
CA TYR A 205 -15.53 -4.94 0.44
C TYR A 205 -14.06 -4.90 0.06
N GLY A 206 -13.37 -6.01 0.28
CA GLY A 206 -12.00 -6.19 -0.15
C GLY A 206 -11.91 -7.26 -1.24
N VAL A 207 -11.31 -6.94 -2.39
CA VAL A 207 -11.13 -7.88 -3.51
C VAL A 207 -9.72 -8.43 -3.49
N ASN A 208 -9.58 -9.73 -3.23
CA ASN A 208 -8.28 -10.38 -3.12
C ASN A 208 -7.55 -10.40 -4.45
N ILE A 209 -6.33 -9.86 -4.44
CA ILE A 209 -5.42 -9.91 -5.57
C ILE A 209 -4.24 -10.83 -5.19
N GLY A 210 -4.36 -12.11 -5.54
CA GLY A 210 -3.23 -13.05 -5.57
C GLY A 210 -3.03 -13.98 -4.36
N PHE A 211 -3.86 -13.90 -3.31
CA PHE A 211 -3.94 -14.95 -2.29
C PHE A 211 -5.33 -15.61 -2.27
N PRO A 212 -5.39 -16.94 -2.01
CA PRO A 212 -6.64 -17.58 -1.66
C PRO A 212 -7.30 -16.91 -0.46
N LYS A 213 -8.65 -16.83 -0.45
CA LYS A 213 -9.40 -16.11 0.59
C LYS A 213 -9.02 -16.49 2.00
N LYS A 214 -8.87 -17.80 2.27
CA LYS A 214 -8.45 -18.31 3.59
C LYS A 214 -7.11 -17.70 4.04
N LYS A 215 -6.09 -17.71 3.17
CA LYS A 215 -4.78 -17.13 3.48
C LYS A 215 -4.84 -15.63 3.68
N MET A 216 -5.69 -14.93 2.93
CA MET A 216 -5.88 -13.49 3.12
C MET A 216 -6.53 -13.18 4.47
N LEU A 217 -7.53 -13.95 4.91
CA LEU A 217 -8.16 -13.75 6.21
C LEU A 217 -7.16 -13.91 7.36
N ASP A 218 -6.39 -15.00 7.36
CA ASP A 218 -5.33 -15.23 8.36
C ASP A 218 -4.29 -14.08 8.35
N TRP A 219 -3.91 -13.63 7.15
CA TRP A 219 -2.98 -12.51 6.98
C TRP A 219 -3.56 -11.20 7.55
N LEU A 220 -4.80 -10.87 7.23
CA LEU A 220 -5.44 -9.65 7.70
C LEU A 220 -5.61 -9.65 9.22
N GLU A 221 -5.97 -10.78 9.83
CA GLU A 221 -6.05 -10.91 11.29
C GLU A 221 -4.68 -10.70 11.95
N GLN A 222 -3.62 -11.29 11.39
CA GLN A 222 -2.25 -11.04 11.86
C GLN A 222 -1.88 -9.55 11.76
N LYS A 223 -2.18 -8.91 10.62
CA LYS A 223 -1.83 -7.48 10.41
C LYS A 223 -2.69 -6.54 11.25
N LYS A 224 -3.95 -6.88 11.47
CA LYS A 224 -4.85 -6.16 12.38
C LYS A 224 -4.26 -6.13 13.79
N SER A 225 -3.82 -7.28 14.29
CA SER A 225 -3.15 -7.38 15.60
C SER A 225 -1.87 -6.53 15.66
N LEU A 226 -1.01 -6.65 14.64
CA LEU A 226 0.24 -5.87 14.54
C LEU A 226 0.00 -4.35 14.54
N LEU A 227 -1.09 -3.88 13.95
CA LEU A 227 -1.45 -2.46 13.89
C LEU A 227 -2.19 -1.97 15.14
N GLY A 228 -2.51 -2.86 16.08
CA GLY A 228 -3.33 -2.54 17.26
C GLY A 228 -4.77 -2.18 16.90
N PHE A 229 -5.33 -2.75 15.83
CA PHE A 229 -6.69 -2.48 15.35
C PHE A 229 -7.67 -3.53 15.92
N SER A 230 -7.57 -3.84 17.21
CA SER A 230 -8.33 -4.91 17.88
C SER A 230 -9.85 -4.78 17.71
N GLU A 231 -10.34 -3.55 17.60
CA GLU A 231 -11.75 -3.19 17.42
C GLU A 231 -12.27 -3.45 15.99
N VAL A 232 -11.38 -3.60 15.01
CA VAL A 232 -11.77 -3.79 13.62
C VAL A 232 -12.30 -5.21 13.41
N LYS A 233 -13.56 -5.31 13.01
CA LYS A 233 -14.17 -6.58 12.59
C LYS A 233 -13.90 -6.86 11.12
N ILE A 234 -13.38 -8.05 10.81
CA ILE A 234 -13.19 -8.52 9.44
C ILE A 234 -14.33 -9.48 9.11
N GLU A 235 -15.23 -9.03 8.25
CA GLU A 235 -16.41 -9.77 7.81
C GLU A 235 -16.02 -10.67 6.63
N VAL A 236 -16.08 -11.99 6.83
CA VAL A 236 -15.61 -12.99 5.85
C VAL A 236 -16.34 -12.85 4.51
N GLU A 237 -17.64 -12.57 4.56
CA GLU A 237 -18.51 -12.34 3.41
C GLU A 237 -18.14 -11.08 2.60
N LYS A 238 -17.44 -10.12 3.22
CA LYS A 238 -16.97 -8.90 2.54
C LYS A 238 -15.57 -9.04 1.94
N ILE A 239 -14.94 -10.20 2.10
CA ILE A 239 -13.68 -10.55 1.44
C ILE A 239 -14.02 -11.37 0.19
N LEU A 240 -13.85 -10.75 -0.97
CA LEU A 240 -14.14 -11.33 -2.27
C LEU A 240 -12.89 -11.98 -2.85
N GLU A 241 -13.07 -13.15 -3.46
CA GLU A 241 -12.01 -13.85 -4.19
C GLU A 241 -12.46 -14.01 -5.64
N ILE A 242 -11.55 -13.70 -6.57
CA ILE A 242 -11.77 -13.97 -7.98
C ILE A 242 -11.23 -15.37 -8.25
N SER A 243 -12.08 -16.26 -8.75
CA SER A 243 -11.68 -17.60 -9.15
C SER A 243 -10.72 -17.56 -10.33
N ASN A 244 -9.87 -18.58 -10.46
CA ASN A 244 -8.99 -18.80 -11.61
C ASN A 244 -7.91 -17.72 -11.87
N LEU A 245 -7.57 -16.88 -10.89
CA LEU A 245 -6.53 -15.86 -11.04
C LEU A 245 -5.10 -16.40 -11.23
N GLY A 246 -4.84 -17.63 -10.76
CA GLY A 246 -3.48 -18.10 -10.52
C GLY A 246 -2.88 -17.51 -9.23
N GLY A 247 -1.55 -17.50 -9.10
CA GLY A 247 -0.85 -16.93 -7.94
C GLY A 247 -0.61 -15.41 -8.06
N PHE A 248 -0.14 -14.78 -6.99
CA PHE A 248 0.24 -13.36 -7.05
C PHE A 248 1.23 -13.06 -8.18
N GLY A 249 0.86 -12.16 -9.10
CA GLY A 249 1.68 -11.76 -10.24
C GLY A 249 1.63 -12.71 -11.45
N SER A 250 0.77 -13.73 -11.46
CA SER A 250 0.56 -14.56 -12.65
C SER A 250 -0.19 -13.81 -13.75
N LYS A 251 0.13 -14.14 -15.00
CA LYS A 251 -0.63 -13.69 -16.16
C LYS A 251 -2.00 -14.39 -16.16
N ASN A 252 -3.06 -13.62 -16.40
CA ASN A 252 -4.40 -14.15 -16.60
C ASN A 252 -5.01 -13.44 -17.81
N ASP A 253 -5.28 -14.21 -18.87
CA ASP A 253 -5.71 -13.64 -20.15
C ASP A 253 -7.11 -13.01 -20.06
N ILE A 254 -8.01 -13.54 -19.22
CA ILE A 254 -9.35 -12.99 -19.00
C ILE A 254 -9.25 -11.60 -18.35
N ILE A 255 -8.39 -11.43 -17.35
CA ILE A 255 -8.15 -10.12 -16.74
C ILE A 255 -7.53 -9.16 -17.75
N LEU A 256 -6.56 -9.61 -18.53
CA LEU A 256 -5.91 -8.76 -19.54
C LEU A 256 -6.89 -8.30 -20.60
N GLU A 257 -7.76 -9.18 -21.07
CA GLU A 257 -8.82 -8.85 -22.02
C GLU A 257 -9.82 -7.86 -21.41
N TYR A 258 -10.24 -8.09 -20.16
CA TYR A 258 -11.09 -7.16 -19.42
C TYR A 258 -10.42 -5.78 -19.30
N CYS A 259 -9.16 -5.72 -18.87
CA CYS A 259 -8.39 -4.49 -18.75
C CYS A 259 -8.28 -3.75 -20.08
N ASN A 260 -8.06 -4.47 -21.19
CA ASN A 260 -8.02 -3.89 -22.52
C ASN A 260 -9.38 -3.34 -22.97
N SER A 261 -10.45 -4.09 -22.76
CA SER A 261 -11.82 -3.65 -23.06
C SER A 261 -12.21 -2.43 -22.25
N PHE A 262 -11.93 -2.47 -20.93
CA PHE A 262 -12.16 -1.37 -20.01
C PHE A 262 -11.36 -0.12 -20.43
N TYR A 263 -10.07 -0.27 -20.75
CA TYR A 263 -9.24 0.81 -21.26
C TYR A 263 -9.80 1.41 -22.55
N ARG A 264 -10.25 0.59 -23.50
CA ARG A 264 -10.81 1.08 -24.76
C ARG A 264 -12.05 1.94 -24.55
N LYS A 265 -12.93 1.52 -23.63
CA LYS A 265 -14.17 2.24 -23.27
C LYS A 265 -13.90 3.52 -22.46
N ILE A 266 -13.06 3.43 -21.43
CA ILE A 266 -12.93 4.46 -20.38
C ILE A 266 -11.63 5.27 -20.51
N LYS A 267 -10.69 4.86 -21.38
CA LYS A 267 -9.35 5.44 -21.57
C LYS A 267 -8.51 5.47 -20.28
N PHE A 268 -8.68 4.44 -19.44
CA PHE A 268 -8.01 4.27 -18.15
C PHE A 268 -7.33 2.90 -18.03
N LEU A 269 -6.01 2.90 -17.75
CA LEU A 269 -5.24 1.69 -17.51
C LEU A 269 -5.06 1.54 -15.98
N TRP A 270 -5.56 0.42 -15.46
CA TRP A 270 -5.79 0.15 -14.04
C TRP A 270 -4.62 0.44 -13.09
N SER A 271 -4.92 1.12 -11.97
CA SER A 271 -4.37 0.79 -10.66
C SER A 271 -5.33 1.25 -9.55
N LEU A 272 -5.78 0.32 -8.71
CA LEU A 272 -6.65 0.49 -7.52
C LEU A 272 -8.16 0.74 -7.78
N PHE A 273 -9.04 -0.19 -7.35
CA PHE A 273 -10.50 0.00 -7.31
C PHE A 273 -10.99 0.87 -6.15
N ILE A 274 -12.01 1.71 -6.45
CA ILE A 274 -13.00 2.28 -5.51
C ILE A 274 -14.41 2.32 -6.19
N LEU A 275 -15.45 2.00 -5.38
CA LEU A 275 -16.94 2.09 -5.48
C LEU A 275 -17.72 1.43 -6.62
N VAL A 276 -18.38 0.30 -6.32
CA VAL A 276 -19.50 -0.26 -7.12
C VAL A 276 -20.83 0.08 -6.43
N ASN A 277 -21.67 0.88 -7.07
CA ASN A 277 -23.09 0.99 -6.70
C ASN A 277 -23.79 -0.27 -7.22
N LEU A 278 -24.30 -1.13 -6.34
CA LEU A 278 -25.17 -2.25 -6.71
C LEU A 278 -26.53 -1.94 -6.12
N CYS A 279 -27.39 -1.29 -6.91
CA CYS A 279 -28.83 -1.36 -6.66
C CYS A 279 -29.26 -2.80 -6.96
N MET A 280 -29.86 -3.47 -5.97
CA MET A 280 -30.81 -4.56 -6.23
C MET A 280 -32.14 -3.95 -6.61
#